data_AF-A0A3B0RZB0-F1
#
_entry.id   AF-A0A3B0RZB0-F1
#
_cell.length_a   1.000
_cell.length_b   1.000
_cell.length_c   1.000
_cell.angle_alpha   90.00
_cell.angle_beta   90.00
_cell.angle_gamma   90.00
#
_symmetry.space_group_name_H-M   'P 1'
#
loop_
_entity.id
_entity.type
_entity.pdbx_description
1 polymer ?
#
loop_
_entity_poly.entity_id
_entity_poly.type
_entity_poly.pdbx_seq_one_letter_code
_entity_poly.pdbx_strand_id
1 'polypeptide(L)'
;MSVSDRFEHVKAEGIRLFPPRILSPIAPCHCEERSDAAIQHLRCFSGLLRCARNDGPWRKGINIRTERGFTLVEMMVALLIFSLLSVAGVALLRSAIDSDEITGEKLGNMAEMQRFVSLIEADLSQVVPRSYRDTNGNRVAAFSSDQSGQDWAFLTFTSGGQSNINDKPRSSLQRIEYHLSQGRIERFHFEMTDGGEISAPARLLENIENMDIRYRNKRGVWLDAWQTERLTDLPRAVEIRFLQNGRSYRHMFLVGTGYL
;
A
#
# COMPACT_ATOMS: atom_id res chain seq x y z
N MET A 1 1.53 -65.82 -10.16
CA MET A 1 2.27 -66.53 -9.09
C MET A 1 3.40 -65.59 -8.67
N SER A 2 3.19 -64.72 -7.69
CA SER A 2 3.31 -64.92 -6.23
C SER A 2 4.73 -65.26 -5.79
N VAL A 3 5.23 -64.46 -4.84
CA VAL A 3 6.01 -64.77 -3.61
C VAL A 3 6.80 -63.46 -3.31
N SER A 4 6.34 -62.64 -2.36
CA SER A 4 6.73 -62.65 -0.93
C SER A 4 8.07 -61.94 -0.72
N ASP A 5 8.38 -61.17 0.31
CA ASP A 5 7.71 -60.49 1.42
C ASP A 5 8.88 -59.90 2.24
N ARG A 6 8.65 -58.77 2.92
CA ARG A 6 9.26 -58.40 4.22
C ARG A 6 10.53 -57.53 4.34
N PHE A 7 10.40 -56.67 5.37
CA PHE A 7 11.36 -55.85 6.14
C PHE A 7 11.62 -54.41 5.62
N GLU A 8 11.55 -53.34 6.41
CA GLU A 8 10.97 -53.07 7.74
C GLU A 8 10.99 -51.54 7.96
N HIS A 9 9.96 -51.04 8.63
CA HIS A 9 9.97 -49.98 9.65
C HIS A 9 11.00 -48.82 9.60
N VAL A 10 10.51 -47.61 9.26
CA VAL A 10 10.91 -46.38 9.98
C VAL A 10 9.64 -45.59 10.35
N LYS A 11 9.51 -45.34 11.65
CA LYS A 11 8.38 -44.74 12.37
C LYS A 11 8.48 -43.22 12.24
N ALA A 12 7.48 -42.56 11.65
CA ALA A 12 7.35 -41.11 11.72
C ALA A 12 6.74 -40.71 13.07
N GLU A 13 7.52 -40.02 13.89
CA GLU A 13 7.07 -39.40 15.13
C GLU A 13 6.08 -38.26 14.84
N GLY A 14 4.95 -38.29 15.54
CA GLY A 14 3.90 -37.30 15.45
C GLY A 14 4.30 -35.96 16.08
N ILE A 15 4.37 -34.93 15.25
CA ILE A 15 4.43 -33.54 15.68
C ILE A 15 3.05 -33.19 16.27
N ARG A 16 2.99 -32.98 17.59
CA ARG A 16 1.81 -32.45 18.26
C ARG A 16 1.64 -30.97 17.90
N LEU A 17 0.65 -30.66 17.07
CA LEU A 17 0.18 -29.31 16.84
C LEU A 17 -0.52 -28.80 18.10
N PHE A 18 -0.04 -27.67 18.64
CA PHE A 18 -0.72 -26.91 19.69
C PHE A 18 -2.02 -26.28 19.14
N PRO A 19 -3.16 -26.34 19.84
CA PRO A 19 -4.36 -25.63 19.43
C PRO A 19 -4.18 -24.11 19.64
N PRO A 20 -4.80 -23.26 18.80
CA PRO A 20 -4.75 -21.81 18.96
C PRO A 20 -5.48 -21.37 20.23
N ARG A 21 -4.81 -20.55 21.06
CA ARG A 21 -5.43 -19.82 22.18
C ARG A 21 -6.39 -18.78 21.59
N ILE A 22 -7.68 -19.04 21.72
CA ILE A 22 -8.74 -18.05 21.52
C ILE A 22 -8.65 -17.08 22.71
N LEU A 23 -8.27 -15.83 22.44
CA LEU A 23 -8.38 -14.73 23.39
C LEU A 23 -9.86 -14.42 23.58
N SER A 24 -10.37 -14.69 24.78
CA SER A 24 -11.70 -14.23 25.23
C SER A 24 -11.73 -12.69 25.30
N PRO A 25 -12.83 -12.04 24.88
CA PRO A 25 -12.98 -10.61 25.04
C PRO A 25 -13.00 -10.24 26.53
N ILE A 26 -12.19 -9.25 26.92
CA ILE A 26 -12.24 -8.61 28.23
C ILE A 26 -13.57 -7.87 28.29
N ALA A 27 -14.53 -8.40 29.04
CA ALA A 27 -15.76 -7.69 29.37
C ALA A 27 -15.41 -6.55 30.35
N PRO A 28 -15.78 -5.29 30.08
CA PRO A 28 -15.62 -4.22 31.05
C PRO A 28 -16.56 -4.48 32.24
N CYS A 29 -16.02 -4.53 33.45
CA CYS A 29 -16.83 -4.50 34.67
C CYS A 29 -17.50 -3.14 34.77
N HIS A 30 -18.77 -3.08 34.38
CA HIS A 30 -19.65 -1.95 34.63
C HIS A 30 -20.01 -1.97 36.13
N CYS A 31 -19.42 -1.08 36.92
CA CYS A 31 -19.92 -0.76 38.25
C CYS A 31 -21.17 0.08 38.10
N GLU A 32 -22.31 -0.57 37.95
CA GLU A 32 -23.61 0.08 38.08
C GLU A 32 -23.89 0.26 39.57
N GLU A 33 -23.82 1.50 40.01
CA GLU A 33 -24.10 1.95 41.37
C GLU A 33 -25.60 1.81 41.61
N ARG A 34 -26.05 0.58 41.85
CA ARG A 34 -27.45 0.27 42.15
C ARG A 34 -27.64 0.25 43.66
N SER A 35 -28.22 1.35 44.11
CA SER A 35 -28.86 1.55 45.40
C SER A 35 -29.77 0.39 45.77
N ASP A 36 -29.65 0.01 47.06
CA ASP A 36 -30.59 -0.73 47.89
C ASP A 36 -31.08 -2.12 47.47
N ALA A 37 -30.97 -3.03 48.45
CA ALA A 37 -31.62 -4.33 48.58
C ALA A 37 -31.06 -5.49 47.72
N ALA A 38 -30.23 -6.32 48.36
CA ALA A 38 -30.43 -7.78 48.38
C ALA A 38 -29.40 -8.46 49.30
N ILE A 39 -29.74 -8.57 50.58
CA ILE A 39 -29.25 -9.65 51.43
C ILE A 39 -30.03 -10.90 51.02
N GLN A 40 -29.38 -11.86 50.37
CA GLN A 40 -29.54 -13.31 50.58
C GLN A 40 -28.80 -14.08 49.49
N HIS A 41 -28.15 -15.17 49.92
CA HIS A 41 -27.43 -16.17 49.11
C HIS A 41 -26.01 -15.82 48.66
N LEU A 42 -25.09 -15.70 49.64
CA LEU A 42 -23.72 -16.13 49.45
C LEU A 42 -23.36 -17.13 50.56
N ARG A 43 -23.05 -18.35 50.12
CA ARG A 43 -22.58 -19.46 50.95
C ARG A 43 -21.27 -19.04 51.61
N CYS A 44 -21.30 -18.98 52.93
CA CYS A 44 -20.16 -18.81 53.81
C CYS A 44 -19.19 -20.00 53.62
N PHE A 45 -18.07 -19.78 52.93
CA PHE A 45 -16.91 -20.64 53.01
C PHE A 45 -15.87 -19.95 53.90
N SER A 46 -15.64 -20.60 55.04
CA SER A 46 -14.58 -20.46 56.02
C SER A 46 -13.42 -19.50 55.70
N GLY A 47 -13.20 -18.55 56.61
CA GLY A 47 -11.87 -18.02 56.89
C GLY A 47 -11.80 -16.49 56.82
N LEU A 48 -11.66 -15.88 57.99
CA LEU A 48 -11.21 -14.49 58.19
C LEU A 48 -12.14 -13.38 57.68
N LEU A 49 -13.26 -13.20 58.38
CA LEU A 49 -13.81 -11.87 58.61
C LEU A 49 -13.99 -11.68 60.12
N ARG A 50 -12.93 -11.15 60.75
CA ARG A 50 -13.04 -10.50 62.05
C ARG A 50 -14.04 -9.36 61.88
N CYS A 51 -15.23 -9.50 62.46
CA CYS A 51 -16.09 -8.35 62.75
C CYS A 51 -15.30 -7.44 63.70
N ALA A 52 -14.67 -6.40 63.17
CA ALA A 52 -14.15 -5.33 63.99
C ALA A 52 -15.36 -4.60 64.60
N ARG A 53 -15.65 -4.91 65.86
CA ARG A 53 -16.45 -4.06 66.74
C ARG A 53 -15.77 -2.69 66.77
N ASN A 54 -16.43 -1.69 66.19
CA ASN A 54 -15.99 -0.31 66.23
C ASN A 54 -16.50 0.34 67.53
N ASP A 55 -15.86 0.01 68.64
CA ASP A 55 -16.19 0.51 69.97
C ASP A 55 -15.05 1.44 70.43
N GLY A 56 -14.86 2.56 69.73
CA GLY A 56 -13.84 3.56 70.09
C GLY A 56 -14.41 4.98 70.03
N PRO A 57 -14.42 5.74 71.14
CA PRO A 57 -14.86 7.13 71.12
C PRO A 57 -13.71 8.01 70.64
N TRP A 58 -13.51 8.10 69.32
CA TRP A 58 -12.60 9.08 68.76
C TRP A 58 -13.32 10.39 68.50
N ARG A 59 -13.63 11.12 69.59
CA ARG A 59 -13.69 12.59 69.50
C ARG A 59 -12.26 13.10 69.29
N LYS A 60 -11.74 12.97 68.06
CA LYS A 60 -10.62 13.80 67.61
C LYS A 60 -11.24 15.02 66.96
N GLY A 61 -11.05 16.16 67.63
CA GLY A 61 -11.55 17.46 67.18
C GLY A 61 -11.24 17.67 65.71
N ILE A 62 -12.29 17.98 64.95
CA ILE A 62 -12.14 18.61 63.64
C ILE A 62 -11.53 19.97 63.94
N ASN A 63 -10.20 20.04 63.86
CA ASN A 63 -9.52 21.32 63.85
C ASN A 63 -9.86 21.93 62.49
N ILE A 64 -10.95 22.71 62.44
CA ILE A 64 -11.32 23.47 61.25
C ILE A 64 -10.21 24.51 61.12
N ARG A 65 -9.16 24.13 60.39
CA ARG A 65 -8.12 25.06 59.96
C ARG A 65 -8.85 26.20 59.28
N THR A 66 -8.56 27.43 59.70
CA THR A 66 -9.05 28.63 59.04
C THR A 66 -8.72 28.51 57.55
N GLU A 67 -9.75 28.37 56.71
CA GLU A 67 -9.57 28.32 55.27
C GLU A 67 -8.97 29.65 54.83
N ARG A 68 -7.71 29.59 54.40
CA ARG A 68 -7.06 30.73 53.78
C ARG A 68 -7.60 30.82 52.36
N GLY A 69 -8.42 31.83 52.09
CA GLY A 69 -8.89 32.10 50.73
C GLY A 69 -7.71 32.39 49.79
N PHE A 70 -7.84 31.95 48.54
CA PHE A 70 -6.86 32.21 47.49
C PHE A 70 -6.67 33.71 47.29
N THR A 71 -5.43 34.15 47.16
CA THR A 71 -5.15 35.55 46.82
C THR A 71 -5.37 35.78 45.33
N LEU A 72 -5.71 37.01 44.96
CA LEU A 72 -5.87 37.39 43.55
C LEU A 72 -4.58 37.10 42.75
N VAL A 73 -3.41 37.35 43.35
CA VAL A 73 -2.10 37.09 42.74
C VAL A 73 -1.88 35.59 42.49
N GLU A 74 -2.30 34.72 43.41
CA GLU A 74 -2.16 33.27 43.26
C GLU A 74 -2.98 32.72 42.09
N MET A 75 -4.22 33.18 41.94
CA MET A 75 -5.05 32.84 40.77
C MET A 75 -4.46 33.40 39.48
N MET A 76 -3.91 34.62 39.48
CA MET A 76 -3.25 35.17 38.29
C MET A 76 -2.04 34.35 37.86
N VAL A 77 -1.18 33.97 38.80
CA VAL A 77 0.00 33.14 38.51
C VAL A 77 -0.43 31.74 38.05
N ALA A 78 -1.44 31.14 38.69
CA ALA A 78 -1.96 29.83 38.30
C ALA A 78 -2.52 29.84 36.87
N LEU A 79 -3.34 30.85 36.52
CA LEU A 79 -3.89 31.01 35.18
C LEU A 79 -2.80 31.31 34.15
N LEU A 80 -1.79 32.11 34.51
CA LEU A 80 -0.65 32.40 33.64
C LEU A 80 0.10 31.10 33.30
N ILE A 81 0.50 30.30 34.30
CA ILE A 81 1.20 29.04 34.08
C ILE A 81 0.32 28.06 33.30
N PHE A 82 -0.96 27.93 33.68
CA PHE A 82 -1.89 27.05 32.98
C PHE A 82 -2.06 27.43 31.51
N SER A 83 -2.16 28.73 31.20
CA SER A 83 -2.24 29.22 29.83
C SER A 83 -0.97 28.90 29.03
N LEU A 84 0.21 29.04 29.63
CA LEU A 84 1.49 28.71 29.00
C LEU A 84 1.60 27.22 28.70
N LEU A 85 1.25 26.36 29.66
CA LEU A 85 1.24 24.91 29.47
C LEU A 85 0.22 24.48 28.42
N SER A 86 -0.96 25.09 28.41
CA SER A 86 -2.01 24.82 27.41
C SER A 86 -1.54 25.19 26.02
N VAL A 87 -0.93 26.36 25.84
CA VAL A 87 -0.37 26.81 24.56
C VAL A 87 0.76 25.89 24.11
N ALA A 88 1.69 25.53 25.02
CA ALA A 88 2.78 24.62 24.71
C ALA A 88 2.28 23.23 24.28
N GLY A 89 1.29 22.69 24.99
CA GLY A 89 0.68 21.41 24.65
C GLY A 89 -0.01 21.42 23.28
N VAL A 90 -0.77 22.47 22.98
CA VAL A 90 -1.41 22.64 21.67
C VAL A 90 -0.38 22.81 20.55
N ALA A 91 0.71 23.55 20.79
CA ALA A 91 1.78 23.73 19.80
C ALA A 91 2.48 22.41 19.47
N LEU A 92 2.79 21.59 20.48
CA LEU A 92 3.38 20.26 20.28
C LEU A 92 2.44 19.33 19.51
N LEU A 93 1.16 19.31 19.86
CA LEU A 93 0.17 18.49 19.16
C LEU A 93 0.05 18.88 17.69
N ARG A 94 -0.03 20.18 17.38
CA ARG A 94 -0.08 20.67 16.00
C ARG A 94 1.17 20.27 15.22
N SER A 95 2.34 20.45 15.81
CA SER A 95 3.60 20.05 15.17
C SER A 95 3.66 18.55 14.85
N ALA A 96 3.08 17.70 15.70
CA ALA A 96 3.00 16.26 15.44
C ALA A 96 2.06 15.95 14.27
N ILE A 97 0.87 16.56 14.26
CA ILE A 97 -0.12 16.39 13.17
C ILE A 97 0.45 16.86 11.83
N ASP A 98 1.07 18.05 11.79
CA ASP A 98 1.65 18.60 10.57
C ASP A 98 2.79 17.68 10.04
N SER A 99 3.57 17.09 10.94
CA SER A 99 4.63 16.14 10.58
C SER A 99 4.07 14.82 10.02
N ASP A 100 2.97 14.33 10.58
CA ASP A 100 2.27 13.13 10.10
C ASP A 100 1.68 13.36 8.70
N GLU A 101 1.10 14.54 8.44
CA GLU A 101 0.53 14.89 7.13
C GLU A 101 1.60 14.93 6.03
N ILE A 102 2.71 15.64 6.27
CA ILE A 102 3.85 15.70 5.33
C ILE A 102 4.44 14.30 5.07
N THR A 103 4.47 13.46 6.10
CA THR A 103 4.96 12.08 5.97
C THR A 103 4.00 11.23 5.15
N GLY A 104 2.69 11.38 5.39
CA GLY A 104 1.64 10.71 4.64
C GLY A 104 1.69 11.03 3.14
N GLU A 105 1.84 12.30 2.79
CA GLU A 105 1.95 12.75 1.39
C GLU A 105 3.17 12.12 0.70
N LYS A 106 4.34 12.14 1.36
CA LYS A 106 5.57 11.54 0.82
C LYS A 106 5.43 10.04 0.60
N LEU A 107 4.83 9.33 1.54
CA LEU A 107 4.58 7.89 1.41
C LEU A 107 3.60 7.60 0.27
N GLY A 108 2.57 8.45 0.08
CA GLY A 108 1.65 8.38 -1.05
C GLY A 108 2.38 8.49 -2.40
N ASN A 109 3.21 9.52 -2.55
CA ASN A 109 4.02 9.74 -3.76
C ASN A 109 4.98 8.58 -4.05
N MET A 110 5.60 8.00 -3.00
CA MET A 110 6.45 6.82 -3.16
C MET A 110 5.66 5.58 -3.59
N ALA A 111 4.47 5.37 -3.04
CA ALA A 111 3.59 4.28 -3.42
C ALA A 111 3.09 4.41 -4.86
N GLU A 112 2.76 5.62 -5.31
CA GLU A 112 2.43 5.92 -6.71
C GLU A 112 3.57 5.56 -7.65
N MET A 113 4.77 6.04 -7.36
CA MET A 113 5.97 5.72 -8.14
C MET A 113 6.22 4.21 -8.20
N GLN A 114 6.12 3.52 -7.07
CA GLN A 114 6.32 2.06 -7.01
C GLN A 114 5.27 1.31 -7.85
N ARG A 115 3.99 1.72 -7.77
CA ARG A 115 2.92 1.13 -8.60
C ARG A 115 3.19 1.33 -10.08
N PHE A 116 3.61 2.53 -10.49
CA PHE A 116 3.99 2.82 -11.87
C PHE A 116 5.13 1.90 -12.34
N VAL A 117 6.24 1.85 -11.59
CA VAL A 117 7.42 1.04 -11.92
C VAL A 117 7.07 -0.44 -12.01
N SER A 118 6.34 -0.99 -11.04
CA SER A 118 5.95 -2.41 -11.05
C SER A 118 5.02 -2.75 -12.20
N LEU A 119 4.09 -1.86 -12.55
CA LEU A 119 3.16 -2.08 -13.66
C LEU A 119 3.89 -2.09 -15.01
N ILE A 120 4.72 -1.08 -15.28
CA ILE A 120 5.45 -1.00 -16.55
C ILE A 120 6.50 -2.11 -16.68
N GLU A 121 7.13 -2.51 -15.58
CA GLU A 121 8.03 -3.67 -15.57
C GLU A 121 7.28 -4.96 -15.93
N ALA A 122 6.11 -5.18 -15.33
CA ALA A 122 5.27 -6.34 -15.64
C ALA A 122 4.85 -6.35 -17.12
N ASP A 123 4.40 -5.22 -17.65
CA ASP A 123 3.98 -5.11 -19.05
C ASP A 123 5.15 -5.29 -20.03
N LEU A 124 6.30 -4.65 -19.77
CA LEU A 124 7.48 -4.76 -20.62
C LEU A 124 8.10 -6.17 -20.59
N SER A 125 8.03 -6.86 -19.44
CA SER A 125 8.49 -8.24 -19.33
C SER A 125 7.71 -9.20 -20.23
N GLN A 126 6.44 -8.90 -20.50
CA GLN A 126 5.52 -9.75 -21.27
C GLN A 126 5.39 -9.36 -22.75
N VAL A 127 6.25 -8.45 -23.23
CA VAL A 127 6.26 -8.03 -24.63
C VAL A 127 6.60 -9.20 -25.55
N VAL A 128 5.86 -9.33 -26.65
CA VAL A 128 6.04 -10.39 -27.65
C VAL A 128 6.36 -9.83 -29.03
N PRO A 129 7.17 -10.53 -29.85
CA PRO A 129 7.58 -10.06 -31.18
C PRO A 129 6.47 -10.28 -32.23
N ARG A 130 5.27 -9.76 -31.99
CA ARG A 130 4.10 -9.86 -32.89
C ARG A 130 3.68 -8.48 -33.39
N SER A 131 3.77 -8.27 -34.70
CA SER A 131 3.17 -7.12 -35.38
C SER A 131 1.64 -7.13 -35.26
N TYR A 132 1.00 -5.98 -35.24
CA TYR A 132 -0.46 -5.86 -35.21
C TYR A 132 -1.00 -5.04 -36.37
N ARG A 133 -2.33 -4.94 -36.50
CA ARG A 133 -2.99 -4.03 -37.44
C ARG A 133 -3.69 -2.88 -36.73
N ASP A 134 -3.48 -1.67 -37.24
CA ASP A 134 -4.20 -0.48 -36.77
C ASP A 134 -5.65 -0.45 -37.29
N THR A 135 -6.40 0.58 -36.89
CA THR A 135 -7.78 0.83 -37.34
C THR A 135 -7.92 1.04 -38.84
N ASN A 136 -6.84 1.44 -39.51
CA ASN A 136 -6.78 1.65 -40.95
C ASN A 136 -6.39 0.37 -41.70
N GLY A 137 -6.14 -0.72 -40.98
CA GLY A 137 -5.73 -2.02 -41.53
C GLY A 137 -4.24 -2.09 -41.86
N ASN A 138 -3.45 -1.06 -41.57
CA ASN A 138 -2.01 -1.06 -41.82
C ASN A 138 -1.29 -1.92 -40.79
N ARG A 139 -0.19 -2.54 -41.20
CA ARG A 139 0.62 -3.36 -40.32
C ARG A 139 1.59 -2.50 -39.52
N VAL A 140 1.52 -2.58 -38.20
CA VAL A 140 2.35 -1.83 -37.26
C VAL A 140 3.31 -2.77 -36.53
N ALA A 141 4.46 -2.24 -36.13
CA ALA A 141 5.48 -3.01 -35.43
C ALA A 141 5.02 -3.50 -34.05
N ALA A 142 5.62 -4.59 -33.59
CA ALA A 142 5.36 -5.20 -32.28
C ALA A 142 5.72 -4.28 -31.12
N PHE A 143 6.65 -3.36 -31.34
CA PHE A 143 7.10 -2.33 -30.42
C PHE A 143 7.41 -1.06 -31.21
N SER A 144 6.87 0.06 -30.76
CA SER A 144 7.11 1.38 -31.34
C SER A 144 7.08 2.45 -30.25
N SER A 145 7.66 3.60 -30.58
CA SER A 145 7.61 4.80 -29.77
C SER A 145 7.48 5.98 -30.70
N ASP A 146 6.56 6.88 -30.40
CA ASP A 146 6.38 8.12 -31.15
C ASP A 146 6.60 9.30 -30.21
N GLN A 147 7.77 9.95 -30.24
CA GLN A 147 8.04 11.12 -29.39
C GLN A 147 7.54 12.44 -29.98
N SER A 148 6.67 12.40 -30.99
CA SER A 148 6.22 13.60 -31.71
C SER A 148 4.81 14.03 -31.30
N GLY A 149 4.67 15.28 -30.83
CA GLY A 149 3.38 15.89 -30.48
C GLY A 149 3.22 16.21 -29.00
N GLN A 150 2.08 16.83 -28.66
CA GLN A 150 1.72 17.20 -27.28
C GLN A 150 1.05 16.05 -26.51
N ASP A 151 0.40 15.15 -27.24
CA ASP A 151 -0.26 13.93 -26.75
C ASP A 151 0.25 12.78 -27.61
N TRP A 152 1.15 11.97 -27.06
CA TRP A 152 1.85 10.95 -27.83
C TRP A 152 2.03 9.65 -27.07
N ALA A 153 1.95 8.55 -27.82
CA ALA A 153 2.17 7.20 -27.31
C ALA A 153 3.67 6.92 -27.24
N PHE A 154 4.25 7.10 -26.06
CA PHE A 154 5.68 6.97 -25.84
C PHE A 154 6.18 5.55 -25.86
N LEU A 155 5.31 4.60 -25.56
CA LEU A 155 5.53 3.19 -25.76
C LEU A 155 4.24 2.57 -26.26
N THR A 156 4.33 1.86 -27.37
CA THR A 156 3.24 1.06 -27.92
C THR A 156 3.76 -0.33 -28.23
N PHE A 157 3.16 -1.36 -27.65
CA PHE A 157 3.63 -2.73 -27.84
C PHE A 157 2.54 -3.79 -27.68
N THR A 158 2.81 -4.97 -28.24
CA THR A 158 1.99 -6.16 -28.03
C THR A 158 2.51 -6.96 -26.83
N SER A 159 1.61 -7.29 -25.89
CA SER A 159 1.89 -8.09 -24.69
C SER A 159 1.08 -9.38 -24.70
N GLY A 160 1.67 -10.47 -24.21
CA GLY A 160 1.07 -11.80 -24.19
C GLY A 160 0.47 -12.28 -22.86
N GLY A 161 0.54 -11.48 -21.80
CA GLY A 161 0.16 -11.96 -20.46
C GLY A 161 -1.28 -11.68 -20.02
N GLN A 162 -2.22 -11.46 -20.96
CA GLN A 162 -3.62 -11.38 -20.57
C GLN A 162 -4.12 -12.79 -20.21
N SER A 163 -4.25 -13.06 -18.91
CA SER A 163 -4.84 -14.31 -18.43
C SER A 163 -6.27 -14.47 -18.97
N ASN A 164 -6.56 -15.61 -19.60
CA ASN A 164 -7.89 -15.96 -20.10
C ASN A 164 -8.58 -16.94 -19.15
N ILE A 165 -8.78 -16.54 -17.89
CA ILE A 165 -9.27 -17.42 -16.82
C ILE A 165 -10.66 -18.01 -17.13
N ASN A 166 -11.49 -17.27 -17.87
CA ASN A 166 -12.85 -17.70 -18.21
C ASN A 166 -12.95 -18.35 -19.60
N ASP A 167 -11.81 -18.70 -20.20
CA ASP A 167 -11.68 -19.34 -21.53
C ASP A 167 -12.56 -18.71 -22.61
N LYS A 168 -12.64 -17.37 -22.60
CA LYS A 168 -13.38 -16.63 -23.62
C LYS A 168 -12.72 -16.90 -24.99
N PRO A 169 -13.46 -16.92 -26.11
CA PRO A 169 -12.91 -17.11 -27.45
C PRO A 169 -12.17 -15.84 -27.95
N ARG A 170 -11.14 -15.42 -27.21
CA ARG A 170 -10.25 -14.30 -27.54
C ARG A 170 -8.80 -14.70 -27.34
N SER A 171 -7.89 -13.98 -27.99
CA SER A 171 -6.46 -14.15 -27.75
C SER A 171 -6.07 -13.68 -26.34
N SER A 172 -5.01 -14.26 -25.78
CA SER A 172 -4.31 -13.73 -24.59
C SER A 172 -3.39 -12.54 -24.94
N LEU A 173 -3.31 -12.19 -26.22
CA LEU A 173 -2.52 -11.07 -26.72
C LEU A 173 -3.33 -9.77 -26.65
N GLN A 174 -2.72 -8.75 -26.08
CA GLN A 174 -3.27 -7.40 -25.98
C GLN A 174 -2.28 -6.38 -26.51
N ARG A 175 -2.80 -5.22 -26.94
CA ARG A 175 -1.98 -4.05 -27.21
C ARG A 175 -2.04 -3.11 -26.01
N ILE A 176 -0.88 -2.61 -25.60
CA ILE A 176 -0.73 -1.64 -24.51
C ILE A 176 -0.06 -0.40 -25.08
N GLU A 177 -0.58 0.75 -24.67
CA GLU A 177 -0.02 2.05 -25.00
C GLU A 177 0.17 2.87 -23.74
N TYR A 178 1.35 3.47 -23.62
CA TYR A 178 1.63 4.49 -22.61
C TYR A 178 1.67 5.85 -23.28
N HIS A 179 0.87 6.76 -22.77
CA HIS A 179 0.74 8.11 -23.29
C HIS A 179 1.27 9.12 -22.28
N LEU A 180 1.89 10.18 -22.78
CA LEU A 180 2.19 11.38 -22.01
C LEU A 180 1.30 12.51 -22.54
N SER A 181 0.32 12.92 -21.73
CA SER A 181 -0.62 13.99 -22.09
C SER A 181 -0.71 14.99 -20.94
N GLN A 182 -0.47 16.27 -21.23
CA GLN A 182 -0.59 17.37 -20.25
C GLN A 182 0.15 17.11 -18.91
N GLY A 183 1.34 16.50 -18.99
CA GLY A 183 2.14 16.15 -17.81
C GLY A 183 1.63 14.95 -17.02
N ARG A 184 0.73 14.13 -17.59
CA ARG A 184 0.23 12.89 -17.00
C ARG A 184 0.65 11.68 -17.82
N ILE A 185 1.09 10.63 -17.14
CA ILE A 185 1.35 9.32 -17.74
C ILE A 185 0.10 8.47 -17.59
N GLU A 186 -0.43 8.04 -18.73
CA GLU A 186 -1.64 7.24 -18.82
C GLU A 186 -1.36 5.94 -19.55
N ARG A 187 -1.96 4.85 -19.08
CA ARG A 187 -1.88 3.54 -19.70
C ARG A 187 -3.22 3.16 -20.31
N PHE A 188 -3.21 2.89 -21.60
CA PHE A 188 -4.31 2.34 -22.35
C PHE A 188 -4.06 0.87 -22.62
N HIS A 189 -5.12 0.06 -22.54
CA HIS A 189 -5.09 -1.32 -22.98
C HIS A 189 -6.25 -1.59 -23.93
N PHE A 190 -5.94 -2.33 -24.98
CA PHE A 190 -6.89 -2.78 -25.99
C PHE A 190 -7.20 -4.24 -25.72
N GLU A 191 -8.48 -4.60 -25.68
CA GLU A 191 -8.90 -5.98 -25.40
C GLU A 191 -8.35 -6.98 -26.45
N MET A 192 -8.11 -6.51 -27.67
CA MET A 192 -7.53 -7.29 -28.76
C MET A 192 -6.30 -6.58 -29.33
N THR A 193 -5.44 -7.37 -29.99
CA THR A 193 -4.22 -6.83 -30.60
C THR A 193 -4.52 -6.09 -31.91
N ASP A 194 -5.45 -6.60 -32.71
CA ASP A 194 -5.78 -6.10 -34.06
C ASP A 194 -7.13 -5.34 -34.06
N GLY A 195 -7.29 -4.40 -33.12
CA GLY A 195 -8.53 -3.64 -32.90
C GLY A 195 -9.14 -3.92 -31.53
N GLY A 196 -10.46 -3.81 -31.43
CA GLY A 196 -11.21 -4.02 -30.19
C GLY A 196 -11.47 -2.74 -29.40
N GLU A 197 -12.26 -2.87 -28.34
CA GLU A 197 -12.59 -1.75 -27.46
C GLU A 197 -11.35 -1.26 -26.69
N ILE A 198 -11.26 0.06 -26.57
CA ILE A 198 -10.23 0.73 -25.78
C ILE A 198 -10.80 0.90 -24.38
N SER A 199 -10.08 0.42 -23.37
CA SER A 199 -10.48 0.64 -21.99
C SER A 199 -10.29 2.09 -21.57
N ALA A 200 -10.95 2.47 -20.46
CA ALA A 200 -10.68 3.73 -19.82
C ALA A 200 -9.19 3.81 -19.39
N PRO A 201 -8.51 4.95 -19.60
CA PRO A 201 -7.10 5.10 -19.26
C PRO A 201 -6.86 4.96 -17.76
N ALA A 202 -5.84 4.20 -17.40
CA ALA A 202 -5.31 4.19 -16.05
C ALA A 202 -4.30 5.33 -15.90
N ARG A 203 -4.61 6.33 -15.07
CA ARG A 203 -3.67 7.39 -14.69
C ARG A 203 -2.65 6.84 -13.70
N LEU A 204 -1.36 6.97 -14.04
CA LEU A 204 -0.27 6.36 -13.28
C LEU A 204 0.57 7.38 -12.53
N LEU A 205 0.97 8.46 -13.19
CA LEU A 205 1.75 9.55 -12.62
C LEU A 205 1.26 10.88 -13.18
N GLU A 206 1.40 11.94 -12.40
CA GLU A 206 1.06 13.32 -12.77
C GLU A 206 2.25 14.25 -12.52
N ASN A 207 2.17 15.49 -13.00
CA ASN A 207 3.21 16.52 -12.86
C ASN A 207 4.56 16.14 -13.49
N ILE A 208 4.53 15.49 -14.65
CA ILE A 208 5.71 15.20 -15.46
C ILE A 208 6.10 16.45 -16.26
N GLU A 209 7.28 16.98 -15.97
CA GLU A 209 7.79 18.22 -16.58
C GLU A 209 8.52 17.95 -17.90
N ASN A 210 9.37 16.93 -17.92
CA ASN A 210 10.06 16.45 -19.11
C ASN A 210 10.18 14.92 -19.08
N MET A 211 10.32 14.31 -20.25
CA MET A 211 10.54 12.88 -20.37
C MET A 211 11.45 12.59 -21.55
N ASP A 212 12.37 11.66 -21.35
CA ASP A 212 13.30 11.15 -22.36
C ASP A 212 13.35 9.63 -22.25
N ILE A 213 13.43 8.96 -23.40
CA ILE A 213 13.42 7.50 -23.47
C ILE A 213 14.52 7.03 -24.38
N ARG A 214 15.27 6.04 -23.90
CA ARG A 214 16.32 5.38 -24.68
C ARG A 214 16.08 3.89 -24.77
N TYR A 215 16.56 3.29 -25.85
CA TYR A 215 16.30 1.90 -26.19
C TYR A 215 17.62 1.17 -26.38
N ARG A 216 17.76 0.00 -25.77
CA ARG A 216 18.93 -0.85 -25.95
C ARG A 216 18.65 -1.88 -27.04
N ASN A 217 19.35 -1.81 -28.15
CA ASN A 217 19.16 -2.75 -29.25
C ASN A 217 19.76 -4.14 -28.97
N LYS A 218 19.54 -5.10 -29.89
CA LYS A 218 20.08 -6.46 -29.80
C LYS A 218 21.61 -6.53 -29.71
N ARG A 219 22.31 -5.55 -30.29
CA ARG A 219 23.78 -5.40 -30.25
C ARG A 219 24.29 -4.77 -28.94
N GLY A 220 23.38 -4.36 -28.04
CA GLY A 220 23.71 -3.77 -26.75
C GLY A 220 23.94 -2.26 -26.77
N VAL A 221 23.73 -1.59 -27.92
CA VAL A 221 23.90 -0.14 -28.11
C VAL A 221 22.62 0.58 -27.67
N TRP A 222 22.78 1.70 -26.98
CA TRP A 222 21.69 2.61 -26.61
C TRP A 222 21.39 3.59 -27.74
N LEU A 223 20.10 3.76 -28.05
CA LEU A 223 19.58 4.63 -29.09
C LEU A 223 18.54 5.57 -28.47
N ASP A 224 18.54 6.84 -28.88
CA ASP A 224 17.57 7.85 -28.39
C ASP A 224 16.22 7.76 -29.12
N ALA A 225 16.18 7.06 -30.25
CA ALA A 225 14.96 6.76 -30.98
C ALA A 225 14.92 5.27 -31.35
N TRP A 226 13.73 4.66 -31.27
CA TRP A 226 13.52 3.29 -31.70
C TRP A 226 13.06 3.24 -33.15
N GLN A 227 13.92 2.76 -34.03
CA GLN A 227 13.59 2.48 -35.42
C GLN A 227 13.64 0.98 -35.67
N THR A 228 12.59 0.47 -36.28
CA THR A 228 12.39 -0.96 -36.51
C THR A 228 12.79 -1.33 -37.93
N GLU A 229 13.73 -2.27 -38.10
CA GLU A 229 14.07 -2.82 -39.42
C GLU A 229 13.04 -3.88 -39.85
N ARG A 230 12.61 -4.70 -38.89
CA ARG A 230 11.54 -5.68 -39.06
C ARG A 230 10.44 -5.41 -38.05
N LEU A 231 9.18 -5.51 -38.48
CA LEU A 231 8.01 -5.26 -37.62
C LEU A 231 7.93 -6.16 -36.36
N THR A 232 8.78 -7.17 -36.22
CA THR A 232 8.87 -8.04 -35.03
C THR A 232 10.08 -7.74 -34.15
N ASP A 233 10.89 -6.74 -34.48
CA ASP A 233 12.04 -6.34 -33.68
C ASP A 233 11.60 -5.64 -32.39
N LEU A 234 12.23 -6.10 -31.30
CA LEU A 234 12.05 -5.57 -29.95
C LEU A 234 13.39 -5.03 -29.43
N PRO A 235 13.38 -3.95 -28.61
CA PRO A 235 14.54 -3.59 -27.82
C PRO A 235 14.81 -4.68 -26.77
N ARG A 236 16.05 -4.78 -26.28
CA ARG A 236 16.38 -5.62 -25.13
C ARG A 236 16.02 -4.95 -23.80
N ALA A 237 16.10 -3.62 -23.77
CA ALA A 237 15.78 -2.81 -22.60
C ALA A 237 15.30 -1.43 -23.00
N VAL A 238 14.52 -0.79 -22.14
CA VAL A 238 14.07 0.59 -22.24
C VAL A 238 14.55 1.34 -21.01
N GLU A 239 15.14 2.51 -21.19
CA GLU A 239 15.42 3.46 -20.13
C GLU A 239 14.44 4.62 -20.23
N ILE A 240 13.76 4.94 -19.14
CA ILE A 240 12.83 6.07 -19.04
C ILE A 240 13.40 7.06 -18.03
N ARG A 241 13.54 8.32 -18.44
CA ARG A 241 14.01 9.43 -17.61
C ARG A 241 12.97 10.53 -17.60
N PHE A 242 12.65 11.08 -16.45
CA PHE A 242 11.72 12.21 -16.37
C PHE A 242 12.00 13.09 -15.14
N LEU A 243 11.55 14.34 -15.21
CA LEU A 243 11.47 15.27 -14.07
C LEU A 243 10.03 15.30 -13.54
N GLN A 244 9.91 15.23 -12.23
CA GLN A 244 8.65 15.38 -11.51
C GLN A 244 8.91 16.13 -10.22
N ASN A 245 8.20 17.24 -10.00
CA ASN A 245 8.31 18.07 -8.79
C ASN A 245 9.78 18.46 -8.48
N GLY A 246 10.54 18.83 -9.51
CA GLY A 246 11.97 19.20 -9.38
C GLY A 246 12.93 18.04 -9.06
N ARG A 247 12.47 16.77 -9.10
CA ARG A 247 13.31 15.58 -8.92
C ARG A 247 13.43 14.78 -10.21
N SER A 248 14.64 14.30 -10.51
CA SER A 248 14.89 13.46 -11.69
C SER A 248 14.81 11.98 -11.33
N TYR A 249 14.04 11.24 -12.11
CA TYR A 249 13.88 9.79 -12.02
C TYR A 249 14.50 9.13 -13.24
N ARG A 250 15.11 7.97 -13.03
CA ARG A 250 15.65 7.10 -14.09
C ARG A 250 15.31 5.66 -13.76
N HIS A 251 14.59 5.01 -14.67
CA HIS A 251 14.24 3.61 -14.57
C HIS A 251 14.70 2.87 -15.81
N MET A 252 15.15 1.63 -15.64
CA MET A 252 15.58 0.76 -16.74
C MET A 252 14.84 -0.56 -16.62
N PHE A 253 14.20 -0.96 -17.72
CA PHE A 253 13.35 -2.14 -17.78
C PHE A 253 13.86 -3.07 -18.87
N LEU A 254 13.86 -4.37 -18.60
CA LEU A 254 14.08 -5.39 -19.63
C LEU A 254 12.78 -5.61 -20.42
N VAL A 255 12.92 -6.01 -21.68
CA VAL A 255 11.78 -6.23 -22.58
C VAL A 255 11.73 -7.69 -23.02
N GLY A 256 10.55 -8.31 -22.91
CA GLY A 256 10.29 -9.67 -23.38
C GLY A 256 10.96 -10.78 -22.57
N THR A 257 11.22 -10.57 -21.28
CA THR A 257 11.87 -11.55 -20.39
C THR A 257 10.95 -12.70 -19.94
N GLY A 258 9.63 -12.53 -20.02
CA GLY A 258 8.64 -13.54 -19.62
C GLY A 258 8.51 -14.73 -20.58
N TYR A 259 9.28 -14.75 -21.67
CA TYR A 259 9.32 -15.83 -22.68
C TYR A 259 10.59 -16.70 -22.62
N LEU A 260 11.44 -16.50 -21.60
CA LEU A 260 12.66 -17.31 -21.37
C LEU A 260 12.38 -18.55 -20.53
#